data_AF-A0A1A7WZB2-F1
#
_entry.id   AF-A0A1A7WZB2-F1
#
_cell.length_a   1.000
_cell.length_b   1.000
_cell.length_c   1.000
_cell.angle_alpha   90.00
_cell.angle_beta   90.00
_cell.angle_gamma   90.00
#
_symmetry.space_group_name_H-M   'P 1'
#
loop_
_entity.id
_entity.type
_entity.pdbx_description
1 polymer ?
#
loop_
_entity_poly.entity_id
_entity_poly.type
_entity_poly.pdbx_seq_one_letter_code
_entity_poly.pdbx_strand_id
1 'polypeptide(L)'
;SRAAVACSLRLPALSARTLRASWSGQWLRSGSSAAFCTKRNLNVQAATEQAGKLKSVDDLPGPSWSTTLYWLFVKGFSDKGHLLQCLQKSLYGPIWRSRFGPFDMVNVASPELIAQVIQQEGRYPVRIELPHWKEYRDLRGQAYGLHVDTGPE
;
A
#
# COMPACT_ATOMS: atom_id res chain seq x y z
N SER A 1 -27.25 -5.89 59.90
CA SER A 1 -27.73 -4.59 59.38
C SER A 1 -26.59 -3.62 59.18
N ARG A 2 -26.28 -3.28 57.92
CA ARG A 2 -25.62 -2.03 57.52
C ARG A 2 -25.76 -1.91 56.00
N ALA A 3 -26.68 -1.05 55.59
CA ALA A 3 -26.98 -0.75 54.20
C ALA A 3 -25.84 0.07 53.58
N ALA A 4 -25.39 -0.33 52.39
CA ALA A 4 -24.50 0.48 51.56
C ALA A 4 -25.36 1.39 50.66
N VAL A 5 -25.25 2.69 50.90
CA VAL A 5 -25.94 3.75 50.17
C VAL A 5 -25.24 3.96 48.83
N ALA A 6 -25.99 3.84 47.74
CA ALA A 6 -25.54 4.16 46.39
C ALA A 6 -25.36 5.68 46.24
N CYS A 7 -24.12 6.12 46.01
CA CYS A 7 -23.81 7.52 45.75
C CYS A 7 -23.77 7.77 44.25
N SER A 8 -24.86 8.33 43.71
CA SER A 8 -24.97 8.70 42.30
C SER A 8 -24.19 9.99 42.04
N LEU A 9 -23.03 9.89 41.37
CA LEU A 9 -22.26 11.06 40.96
C LEU A 9 -22.88 11.66 39.69
N ARG A 10 -23.53 12.82 39.82
CA ARG A 10 -23.99 13.65 38.71
C ARG A 10 -22.81 14.43 38.12
N LEU A 11 -22.50 14.19 36.85
CA LEU A 11 -21.53 15.00 36.08
C LEU A 11 -22.20 16.31 35.63
N PRO A 12 -21.59 17.49 35.83
CA PRO A 12 -22.12 18.73 35.26
C PRO A 12 -21.78 18.84 33.77
N ALA A 13 -22.73 19.40 33.02
CA ALA A 13 -22.66 19.63 31.58
C ALA A 13 -21.52 20.59 31.21
N LEU A 14 -20.76 20.23 30.17
CA LEU A 14 -19.70 21.06 29.60
C LEU A 14 -20.33 22.26 28.86
N SER A 15 -20.10 23.45 29.39
CA SER A 15 -20.45 24.73 28.78
C SER A 15 -19.66 24.96 27.50
N ALA A 16 -20.35 25.13 26.38
CA ALA A 16 -19.75 25.55 25.11
C ALA A 16 -19.20 26.97 25.23
N ARG A 17 -17.87 27.13 25.07
CA ARG A 17 -17.21 28.44 25.02
C ARG A 17 -16.92 28.76 23.55
N THR A 18 -17.74 29.61 22.95
CA THR A 18 -17.51 30.16 21.61
C THR A 18 -16.37 31.16 21.68
N LEU A 19 -15.23 30.82 21.07
CA LEU A 19 -14.15 31.78 20.80
C LEU A 19 -14.23 32.18 19.32
N ARG A 20 -14.71 33.40 19.08
CA ARG A 20 -14.60 34.09 17.80
C ARG A 20 -13.18 34.65 17.70
N ALA A 21 -12.28 33.95 17.04
CA ALA A 21 -10.97 34.47 16.69
C ALA A 21 -11.04 35.04 15.26
N SER A 22 -11.11 36.37 15.13
CA SER A 22 -10.92 37.06 13.86
C SER A 22 -9.43 37.05 13.53
N TRP A 23 -9.02 36.19 12.60
CA TRP A 23 -7.67 36.22 12.03
C TRP A 23 -7.68 37.13 10.80
N SER A 24 -7.42 38.41 11.00
CA SER A 24 -7.04 39.33 9.93
C SER A 24 -5.54 39.20 9.68
N GLY A 25 -5.14 38.13 8.99
CA GLY A 25 -3.80 37.97 8.43
C GLY A 25 -3.76 38.56 7.02
N GLN A 26 -3.16 39.74 6.89
CA GLN A 26 -2.81 40.34 5.61
C GLN A 26 -1.83 39.42 4.86
N TRP A 27 -2.26 38.89 3.71
CA TRP A 27 -1.38 38.18 2.79
C TRP A 27 -0.48 39.19 2.08
N LEU A 28 0.78 39.30 2.51
CA LEU A 28 1.83 39.94 1.74
C LEU A 28 2.06 39.13 0.47
N ARG A 29 1.59 39.65 -0.67
CA ARG A 29 2.08 39.26 -1.98
C ARG A 29 3.54 39.69 -2.07
N SER A 30 4.45 38.75 -2.20
CA SER A 30 5.82 39.05 -2.64
C SER A 30 6.43 37.86 -3.37
N GLY A 31 6.88 38.14 -4.59
CA GLY A 31 7.90 37.35 -5.29
C GLY A 31 7.39 36.20 -6.15
N SER A 32 7.15 36.49 -7.43
CA SER A 32 7.25 35.49 -8.49
C SER A 32 8.67 34.91 -8.52
N SER A 33 8.89 33.82 -7.79
CA SER A 33 10.03 32.94 -8.08
C SER A 33 9.57 32.04 -9.22
N ALA A 34 10.07 32.31 -10.43
CA ALA A 34 9.95 31.38 -11.52
C ALA A 34 10.68 30.10 -11.09
N ALA A 35 9.92 29.14 -10.57
CA ALA A 35 10.40 27.79 -10.34
C ALA A 35 10.84 27.27 -11.72
N PHE A 36 12.15 27.26 -11.93
CA PHE A 36 12.75 26.58 -13.05
C PHE A 36 12.48 25.09 -12.82
N CYS A 37 11.32 24.62 -13.28
CA CYS A 37 11.05 23.21 -13.45
C CYS A 37 12.02 22.75 -14.53
N THR A 38 13.22 22.35 -14.11
CA THR A 38 14.09 21.52 -14.94
C THR A 38 13.27 20.28 -15.22
N LYS A 39 12.61 20.24 -16.38
CA LYS A 39 12.16 19.00 -17.00
C LYS A 39 13.44 18.18 -17.12
N ARG A 40 13.69 17.28 -16.16
CA ARG A 40 14.63 16.21 -16.34
C ARG A 40 14.07 15.42 -17.50
N ASN A 41 14.61 15.69 -18.68
CA ASN A 41 14.46 14.85 -19.84
C ASN A 41 15.12 13.54 -19.40
N LEU A 42 14.32 12.64 -18.82
CA LEU A 42 14.68 11.23 -18.79
C LEU A 42 14.66 10.85 -20.26
N ASN A 43 15.80 11.06 -20.90
CA ASN A 43 16.17 10.38 -22.11
C ASN A 43 16.18 8.90 -21.72
N VAL A 44 14.98 8.31 -21.72
CA VAL A 44 14.81 6.91 -22.00
C VAL A 44 15.34 6.82 -23.41
N GLN A 45 16.67 6.65 -23.53
CA GLN A 45 17.21 5.87 -24.61
C GLN A 45 16.46 4.57 -24.48
N ALA A 46 15.35 4.48 -25.23
CA ALA A 46 14.69 3.25 -25.52
C ALA A 46 15.85 2.33 -25.89
N ALA A 47 16.03 1.27 -25.10
CA ALA A 47 16.95 0.22 -25.41
C ALA A 47 16.44 -0.45 -26.70
N THR A 48 16.63 0.21 -27.83
CA THR A 48 16.50 -0.30 -29.19
C THR A 48 17.72 -1.15 -29.50
N GLU A 49 18.07 -2.07 -28.60
CA GLU A 49 19.16 -3.01 -28.80
C GLU A 49 18.80 -4.45 -28.41
N GLN A 50 17.59 -4.72 -27.92
CA GLN A 50 17.03 -6.07 -27.97
C GLN A 50 15.54 -6.01 -28.31
N ALA A 51 15.23 -5.92 -29.61
CA ALA A 51 13.97 -6.49 -30.15
C ALA A 51 14.01 -8.04 -30.07
N GLY A 52 14.47 -8.58 -28.94
CA GLY A 52 14.27 -9.95 -28.55
C GLY A 52 12.83 -10.10 -28.09
N LYS A 53 12.20 -11.21 -28.47
CA LYS A 53 10.88 -11.65 -28.01
C LYS A 53 10.62 -11.18 -26.57
N LEU A 54 9.58 -10.36 -26.38
CA LEU A 54 9.16 -9.91 -25.05
C LEU A 54 8.95 -11.14 -24.17
N LYS A 55 9.61 -11.18 -23.02
CA LYS A 55 9.51 -12.27 -22.05
C LYS A 55 8.12 -12.26 -21.43
N SER A 56 7.49 -13.42 -21.36
CA SER A 56 6.19 -13.57 -20.68
C SER A 56 6.40 -13.55 -19.17
N VAL A 57 5.30 -13.36 -18.42
CA VAL A 57 5.29 -13.53 -16.95
C VAL A 57 5.71 -14.95 -16.54
N ASP A 58 5.54 -15.93 -17.41
CA ASP A 58 5.97 -17.32 -17.20
C ASP A 58 7.48 -17.52 -17.31
N ASP A 59 8.20 -16.59 -17.96
CA ASP A 59 9.65 -16.61 -18.09
C ASP A 59 10.36 -15.99 -16.89
N LEU A 60 9.61 -15.43 -15.92
CA LEU A 60 10.19 -14.85 -14.71
C LEU A 60 10.74 -15.95 -13.79
N PRO A 61 11.94 -15.72 -13.19
CA PRO A 61 12.47 -16.64 -12.20
C PRO A 61 11.58 -16.63 -10.95
N GLY A 62 11.60 -17.73 -10.19
CA GLY A 62 10.83 -17.84 -8.96
C GLY A 62 10.91 -19.21 -8.33
N PRO A 63 10.51 -19.33 -7.05
CA PRO A 63 10.41 -20.64 -6.42
C PRO A 63 9.29 -21.46 -7.05
N SER A 64 9.50 -22.77 -7.10
CA SER A 64 8.41 -23.70 -7.37
C SER A 64 7.40 -23.67 -6.22
N TRP A 65 6.16 -24.07 -6.49
CA TRP A 65 5.11 -24.14 -5.45
C TRP A 65 5.50 -25.02 -4.25
N SER A 66 6.19 -26.13 -4.50
CA SER A 66 6.70 -27.01 -3.44
C SER A 66 7.81 -26.36 -2.62
N THR A 67 8.69 -25.57 -3.25
CA THR A 67 9.75 -24.82 -2.57
C THR A 67 9.14 -23.76 -1.64
N THR A 68 8.12 -23.05 -2.12
CA THR A 68 7.37 -22.10 -1.30
C THR A 68 6.76 -22.79 -0.07
N LEU A 69 6.11 -23.94 -0.25
CA LEU A 69 5.50 -24.69 0.86
C LEU A 69 6.55 -25.15 1.89
N TYR A 70 7.68 -25.66 1.42
CA TYR A 70 8.81 -26.04 2.27
C TYR A 70 9.34 -24.85 3.07
N TRP A 71 9.50 -23.68 2.44
CA TRP A 71 9.96 -22.49 3.14
C TRP A 71 8.98 -22.01 4.22
N LEU A 72 7.68 -21.98 3.90
CA LEU A 72 6.67 -21.55 4.87
C LEU A 72 6.58 -22.50 6.06
N PHE A 73 6.39 -23.80 5.80
CA PHE A 73 6.01 -24.75 6.84
C PHE A 73 7.18 -25.51 7.49
N VAL A 74 8.29 -25.71 6.78
CA VAL A 74 9.44 -26.48 7.30
C VAL A 74 10.58 -25.58 7.73
N LYS A 75 10.91 -24.54 6.94
CA LYS A 75 11.97 -23.59 7.30
C LYS A 75 11.51 -22.50 8.26
N GLY A 76 10.22 -22.41 8.56
CA GLY A 76 9.67 -21.47 9.54
C GLY A 76 9.69 -20.02 9.05
N PHE A 77 9.39 -19.80 7.77
CA PHE A 77 9.25 -18.44 7.22
C PHE A 77 7.83 -17.88 7.30
N SER A 78 6.84 -18.63 7.81
CA SER A 78 5.44 -18.19 7.90
C SER A 78 5.24 -16.86 8.64
N ASP A 79 5.98 -16.62 9.72
CA ASP A 79 5.98 -15.37 10.49
C ASP A 79 7.11 -14.40 10.07
N LYS A 80 8.01 -14.84 9.19
CA LYS A 80 9.21 -14.12 8.76
C LYS A 80 9.22 -13.85 7.26
N GLY A 81 8.07 -13.48 6.71
CA GLY A 81 7.88 -13.22 5.28
C GLY A 81 8.86 -12.17 4.72
N HIS A 82 9.21 -11.15 5.52
CA HIS A 82 10.19 -10.14 5.12
C HIS A 82 11.60 -10.73 4.90
N LEU A 83 12.04 -11.68 5.75
CA LEU A 83 13.31 -12.38 5.55
C LEU A 83 13.25 -13.29 4.33
N LEU A 84 12.09 -13.92 4.09
CA LEU A 84 11.87 -14.74 2.89
C LEU A 84 11.98 -13.89 1.62
N GLN A 85 11.45 -12.67 1.61
CA GLN A 85 11.61 -11.74 0.48
C GLN A 85 13.08 -11.36 0.25
N CYS A 86 13.86 -11.12 1.31
CA CYS A 86 15.30 -10.88 1.17
C CYS A 86 16.03 -12.08 0.54
N LEU A 87 15.71 -13.29 1.00
CA LEU A 87 16.26 -14.53 0.46
C LEU A 87 15.88 -14.72 -1.01
N GLN A 88 14.60 -14.57 -1.36
CA GLN A 88 14.14 -14.69 -2.74
C GLN A 88 14.78 -13.66 -3.65
N LYS A 89 14.89 -12.40 -3.21
CA LYS A 89 15.63 -11.36 -3.94
C LYS A 89 17.08 -11.78 -4.21
N SER A 90 17.76 -12.36 -3.21
CA SER A 90 19.14 -12.81 -3.37
C SER A 90 19.29 -13.98 -4.36
N LEU A 91 18.27 -14.84 -4.49
CA LEU A 91 18.29 -16.02 -5.35
C LEU A 91 17.83 -15.72 -6.79
N TYR A 92 16.78 -14.90 -6.94
CA TYR A 92 16.10 -14.70 -8.22
C TYR A 92 16.33 -13.32 -8.83
N GLY A 93 16.95 -12.41 -8.09
CA GLY A 93 17.27 -11.07 -8.55
C GLY A 93 16.20 -10.02 -8.19
N PRO A 94 16.22 -8.85 -8.87
CA PRO A 94 15.37 -7.71 -8.50
C PRO A 94 13.90 -7.85 -8.91
N ILE A 95 13.56 -8.86 -9.72
CA ILE A 95 12.18 -9.18 -10.12
C ILE A 95 12.00 -10.70 -10.16
N TRP A 96 10.96 -11.20 -9.52
CA TRP A 96 10.66 -12.64 -9.49
C TRP A 96 9.16 -12.90 -9.31
N ARG A 97 8.70 -14.05 -9.77
CA ARG A 97 7.32 -14.51 -9.57
C ARG A 97 7.26 -15.40 -8.34
N SER A 98 6.25 -15.21 -7.50
CA SER A 98 5.97 -16.08 -6.35
C SER A 98 4.53 -16.55 -6.40
N ARG A 99 4.32 -17.84 -6.14
CA ARG A 99 2.99 -18.45 -6.03
C ARG A 99 2.74 -18.94 -4.62
N PHE A 100 1.68 -18.44 -3.99
CA PHE A 100 1.26 -18.76 -2.63
C PHE A 100 -0.19 -19.24 -2.66
N GLY A 101 -0.40 -20.55 -2.70
CA GLY A 101 -1.75 -21.10 -2.87
C GLY A 101 -2.40 -20.56 -4.15
N PRO A 102 -3.60 -19.93 -4.08
CA PRO A 102 -4.25 -19.31 -5.24
C PRO A 102 -3.64 -17.97 -5.66
N PHE A 103 -2.77 -17.38 -4.82
CA PHE A 103 -2.18 -16.08 -5.10
C PHE A 103 -0.96 -16.24 -6.02
N ASP A 104 -0.96 -15.48 -7.10
CA ASP A 104 0.15 -15.38 -8.05
C ASP A 104 0.59 -13.92 -8.11
N MET A 105 1.86 -13.67 -7.79
CA MET A 105 2.37 -12.32 -7.60
C MET A 105 3.75 -12.14 -8.21
N VAL A 106 3.95 -11.00 -8.87
CA VAL A 106 5.26 -10.53 -9.31
C VAL A 106 5.81 -9.61 -8.22
N ASN A 107 6.97 -9.97 -7.71
CA ASN A 107 7.69 -9.24 -6.68
C ASN A 107 8.74 -8.36 -7.35
N VAL A 108 8.84 -7.12 -6.92
CA VAL A 108 9.75 -6.11 -7.47
C VAL A 108 10.56 -5.50 -6.34
N ALA A 109 11.88 -5.47 -6.49
CA ALA A 109 12.81 -5.00 -5.46
C ALA A 109 13.93 -4.08 -5.98
N SER A 110 13.70 -3.43 -7.13
CA SER A 110 14.55 -2.35 -7.68
C SER A 110 13.77 -1.03 -7.67
N PRO A 111 14.40 0.09 -7.28
CA PRO A 111 13.74 1.39 -7.25
C PRO A 111 13.32 1.86 -8.65
N GLU A 112 14.08 1.52 -9.70
CA GLU A 112 13.75 1.84 -11.09
C GLU A 112 12.47 1.12 -11.53
N LEU A 113 12.34 -0.17 -11.23
CA LEU A 113 11.16 -0.95 -11.55
C LEU A 113 9.94 -0.49 -10.74
N ILE A 114 10.12 -0.17 -9.46
CA ILE A 114 9.05 0.37 -8.61
C ILE A 114 8.55 1.71 -9.18
N ALA A 115 9.46 2.58 -9.59
CA ALA A 115 9.09 3.86 -10.21
C ALA A 115 8.29 3.65 -11.51
N GLN A 116 8.65 2.67 -12.33
CA GLN A 116 7.90 2.32 -13.53
C GLN A 116 6.48 1.85 -13.20
N VAL A 117 6.32 0.96 -12.21
CA VAL A 117 5.01 0.49 -11.76
C VAL A 117 4.15 1.67 -11.31
N ILE A 118 4.68 2.53 -10.43
CA ILE A 118 3.94 3.69 -9.89
C ILE A 118 3.56 4.69 -10.99
N GLN A 119 4.44 4.92 -11.98
CA GLN A 119 4.14 5.82 -13.10
C GLN A 119 3.07 5.27 -14.05
N GLN A 120 2.93 3.94 -14.11
CA GLN A 120 1.94 3.25 -14.92
C GLN A 120 0.60 3.03 -14.18
N GLU A 121 0.54 3.32 -12.88
CA GLU A 121 -0.72 3.24 -12.13
C GLU A 121 -1.77 4.21 -12.70
N GLY A 122 -3.02 3.72 -12.79
CA GLY A 122 -4.15 4.52 -13.25
C GLY A 122 -4.64 5.54 -12.22
N ARG A 123 -5.71 6.26 -12.56
CA ARG A 123 -6.33 7.28 -11.68
C ARG A 123 -6.78 6.72 -10.33
N TYR A 124 -7.21 5.46 -10.31
CA TYR A 124 -7.70 4.72 -9.15
C TYR A 124 -6.87 3.44 -8.97
N PRO A 125 -5.71 3.50 -8.28
CA PRO A 125 -4.87 2.32 -8.09
C PRO A 125 -5.55 1.30 -7.18
N VAL A 126 -5.55 0.05 -7.63
CA VAL A 126 -6.03 -1.09 -6.84
C VAL A 126 -4.81 -1.77 -6.23
N ARG A 127 -4.80 -1.93 -4.91
CA ARG A 127 -3.70 -2.54 -4.16
C ARG A 127 -3.85 -4.07 -4.21
N ILE A 128 -4.51 -4.64 -3.20
CA ILE A 128 -4.81 -6.06 -3.10
C ILE A 128 -6.27 -6.16 -2.71
N GLU A 129 -7.05 -6.92 -3.45
CA GLU A 129 -8.42 -7.21 -3.07
C GLU A 129 -8.41 -8.17 -1.87
N LEU A 130 -8.96 -7.69 -0.76
CA LEU A 130 -9.14 -8.46 0.47
C LEU A 130 -10.63 -8.75 0.65
N PRO A 131 -11.19 -9.76 -0.04
CA PRO A 131 -12.63 -9.99 -0.10
C PRO A 131 -13.25 -10.17 1.28
N HIS A 132 -12.54 -10.83 2.19
CA HIS A 132 -13.02 -11.11 3.54
C HIS A 132 -13.33 -9.85 4.38
N TRP A 133 -12.64 -8.75 4.14
CA TRP A 133 -12.92 -7.49 4.86
C TRP A 133 -14.14 -6.77 4.28
N LYS A 134 -14.37 -6.91 2.97
CA LYS A 134 -15.55 -6.40 2.29
C LYS A 134 -16.78 -7.21 2.70
N GLU A 135 -16.68 -8.54 2.64
CA GLU A 135 -17.70 -9.49 3.09
C GLU A 135 -18.14 -9.23 4.54
N TYR A 136 -17.18 -9.02 5.45
CA TYR A 136 -17.50 -8.70 6.85
C TYR A 136 -18.36 -7.44 6.96
N ARG A 137 -18.04 -6.38 6.21
CA ARG A 137 -18.79 -5.12 6.23
C ARG A 137 -20.18 -5.29 5.63
N ASP A 138 -20.30 -6.04 4.55
CA ASP A 138 -21.58 -6.33 3.88
C ASP A 138 -22.54 -7.06 4.83
N LEU A 139 -22.05 -8.11 5.49
CA LEU A 139 -22.81 -8.87 6.49
C LEU A 139 -23.26 -8.03 7.69
N ARG A 140 -22.67 -6.85 7.90
CA ARG A 140 -22.98 -5.93 9.00
C ARG A 140 -23.65 -4.64 8.54
N GLY A 141 -23.89 -4.48 7.24
CA GLY A 141 -24.43 -3.23 6.68
C GLY A 141 -23.53 -2.02 6.94
N GLN A 142 -22.22 -2.20 7.00
CA GLN A 142 -21.25 -1.14 7.27
C GLN A 142 -20.72 -0.54 5.96
N ALA A 143 -20.64 0.79 5.89
CA ALA A 143 -20.02 1.47 4.75
C ALA A 143 -18.55 1.07 4.58
N TYR A 144 -18.03 1.13 3.34
CA TYR A 144 -16.62 0.89 3.08
C TYR A 144 -15.76 2.10 3.45
N GLY A 145 -14.56 1.83 3.94
CA GLY A 145 -13.53 2.85 4.13
C GLY A 145 -12.52 2.81 2.99
N LEU A 146 -11.65 3.83 2.92
CA LEU A 146 -10.62 3.99 1.87
C LEU A 146 -9.76 2.74 1.60
N HIS A 147 -9.56 1.88 2.61
CA HIS A 147 -8.76 0.67 2.46
C HIS A 147 -9.49 -0.47 1.74
N VAL A 148 -10.82 -0.51 1.82
CA VAL A 148 -11.67 -1.59 1.26
C VAL A 148 -12.39 -1.12 0.01
N ASP A 149 -12.65 0.17 -0.08
CA ASP A 149 -13.33 0.77 -1.23
C ASP A 149 -12.41 0.81 -2.44
N THR A 150 -13.00 0.58 -3.60
CA THR A 150 -12.35 0.71 -4.91
C THR A 150 -12.91 1.97 -5.56
N GLY A 151 -12.07 2.77 -6.21
CA GLY A 151 -12.54 3.99 -6.89
C GLY A 151 -13.66 3.69 -7.91
N PRO A 152 -14.38 4.71 -8.38
CA PRO A 152 -15.40 4.53 -9.41
C PRO A 152 -14.76 3.91 -10.67
N GLU A 153 -15.44 2.90 -11.24
CA GLU A 153 -15.03 2.24 -12.50
C GLU A 153 -14.86 3.24 -13.65
#